data_AF-A0A822FM92-F1
#
_entry.id   AF-A0A822FM92-F1
#
_cell.length_a   1.000
_cell.length_b   1.000
_cell.length_c   1.000
_cell.angle_alpha   90.00
_cell.angle_beta   90.00
_cell.angle_gamma   90.00
#
_symmetry.space_group_name_H-M   'P 1'
#
loop_
_entity.id
_entity.type
_entity.pdbx_description
1 polymer ?
#
loop_
_entity_poly.entity_id
_entity_poly.type
_entity_poly.pdbx_seq_one_letter_code
_entity_poly.pdbx_strand_id
1 'polypeptide(L)'
;PIPPTGAVEIDPKEHIYAHPKYTDRLLDTNTLDVKTIYEVLLHGIQLGPDRPQFSFRHSSDQPFKSYTYKQVFEIIKEIGSGIVNTGLQPSSETLFGIYASASVNY
;
A
#
# COMPACT_ATOMS: atom_id res chain seq x y z
N PRO A 1 -7.07 0.03 20.33
CA PRO A 1 -6.31 -1.09 19.70
C PRO A 1 -5.31 -1.66 20.71
N ILE A 2 -5.13 -2.98 20.77
CA ILE A 2 -4.10 -3.56 21.65
C ILE A 2 -2.76 -3.40 20.93
N PRO A 3 -1.76 -2.71 21.53
CA PRO A 3 -0.49 -2.48 20.86
C PRO A 3 0.29 -3.79 20.67
N PRO A 4 1.06 -3.92 19.58
CA PRO A 4 1.97 -5.04 19.39
C PRO A 4 2.92 -5.17 20.59
N THR A 5 3.20 -6.41 21.02
CA THR A 5 4.10 -6.67 22.15
C THR A 5 5.47 -6.02 21.92
N GLY A 6 5.88 -5.13 22.82
CA GLY A 6 7.15 -4.41 22.75
C GLY A 6 7.12 -3.11 21.93
N ALA A 7 5.96 -2.68 21.40
CA ALA A 7 5.85 -1.37 20.78
C ALA A 7 5.89 -0.24 21.83
N VAL A 8 6.43 0.91 21.45
CA VAL A 8 6.47 2.13 22.26
C VAL A 8 5.39 3.08 21.74
N GLU A 9 4.56 3.59 22.64
CA GLU A 9 3.58 4.63 22.31
C GLU A 9 4.29 5.99 22.19
N ILE A 10 4.18 6.62 21.03
CA ILE A 10 4.87 7.88 20.70
C ILE A 10 3.91 9.07 20.64
N ASP A 11 2.61 8.82 20.41
CA ASP A 11 1.56 9.83 20.52
C ASP A 11 0.36 9.24 21.29
N PRO A 12 0.18 9.60 22.57
CA PRO A 12 -0.92 9.10 23.39
C PRO A 12 -2.29 9.66 22.99
N LYS A 13 -2.35 10.78 22.27
CA LYS A 13 -3.60 11.42 21.86
C LYS A 13 -4.21 10.69 20.66
N GLU A 14 -3.36 10.37 19.69
CA GLU A 14 -3.74 9.67 18.46
C GLU A 14 -3.47 8.15 18.53
N HIS A 15 -2.97 7.67 19.67
CA HIS A 15 -2.58 6.27 19.92
C HIS A 15 -1.64 5.69 18.85
N ILE A 16 -0.57 6.43 18.55
CA ILE A 16 0.47 6.02 17.59
C ILE A 16 1.53 5.18 18.30
N TYR A 17 1.79 3.98 17.77
CA TYR A 17 2.79 3.04 18.29
C TYR A 17 3.91 2.82 17.26
N ALA A 18 5.16 2.77 17.73
CA ALA A 18 6.33 2.49 16.91
C ALA A 18 7.14 1.32 17.49
N HIS A 19 7.88 0.64 16.62
CA HIS A 19 8.86 -0.35 17.06
C HIS A 19 10.01 0.37 17.82
N PRO A 20 10.54 -0.17 18.93
CA PRO A 20 11.53 0.51 19.79
C PRO A 20 12.77 1.04 19.06
N LYS A 21 13.20 0.34 18.01
CA LYS A 21 14.36 0.73 17.19
C LYS A 21 14.10 1.97 16.32
N TYR A 22 12.84 2.32 16.11
CA TYR A 22 12.39 3.32 15.15
C TYR A 22 11.45 4.33 15.82
N THR A 23 11.60 4.55 17.14
CA THR A 23 10.73 5.48 17.87
C THR A 23 10.89 6.94 17.45
N ASP A 24 12.06 7.29 16.91
CA ASP A 24 12.37 8.59 16.34
C ASP A 24 11.94 8.71 14.86
N ARG A 25 11.55 7.60 14.20
CA ARG A 25 11.22 7.55 12.77
C ARG A 25 10.17 6.50 12.45
N LEU A 26 9.03 6.89 11.92
CA LEU A 26 7.93 5.98 11.59
C LEU A 26 8.25 4.93 10.50
N LEU A 27 9.28 5.15 9.67
CA LEU A 27 9.63 4.31 8.52
C LEU A 27 11.15 4.11 8.43
N ASP A 28 11.59 2.88 8.17
CA ASP A 28 12.98 2.56 7.82
C ASP A 28 13.20 2.74 6.32
N THR A 29 13.48 3.98 5.90
CA THR A 29 13.75 4.31 4.49
C THR A 29 15.10 3.81 3.99
N ASN A 30 16.00 3.37 4.89
CA ASN A 30 17.39 3.06 4.55
C ASN A 30 17.55 1.69 3.87
N THR A 31 16.60 0.77 4.08
CA THR A 31 16.69 -0.60 3.55
C THR A 31 16.40 -0.69 2.05
N LEU A 32 15.59 0.22 1.51
CA LEU A 32 15.15 0.20 0.11
C LEU A 32 15.37 1.54 -0.62
N ASP A 33 15.86 2.58 0.07
CA ASP A 33 15.98 3.96 -0.45
C ASP A 33 14.68 4.48 -1.08
N VAL A 34 13.56 4.16 -0.44
CA VAL A 34 12.22 4.62 -0.82
C VAL A 34 11.62 5.44 0.31
N LYS A 35 10.89 6.50 -0.05
CA LYS A 35 10.29 7.48 0.85
C LYS A 35 8.76 7.41 0.84
N THR A 36 8.16 6.83 -0.20
CA THR A 36 6.70 6.70 -0.35
C THR A 36 6.29 5.28 -0.73
N ILE A 37 5.05 4.91 -0.43
CA ILE A 37 4.45 3.64 -0.90
C ILE A 37 4.44 3.58 -2.43
N TYR A 38 4.28 4.73 -3.10
CA TYR A 38 4.36 4.80 -4.55
C TYR A 38 5.76 4.42 -5.07
N GLU A 39 6.82 4.88 -4.42
CA GLU A 39 8.19 4.51 -4.76
C GLU A 39 8.49 3.02 -4.50
N VAL A 40 7.88 2.40 -3.48
CA VAL A 40 7.95 0.93 -3.28
C VAL A 40 7.40 0.19 -4.50
N LEU A 41 6.27 0.64 -5.03
CA LEU A 41 5.68 0.06 -6.24
C LEU A 41 6.60 0.23 -7.45
N LEU A 42 7.11 1.46 -7.68
CA LEU A 42 8.04 1.74 -8.77
C LEU A 42 9.32 0.90 -8.68
N HIS A 43 9.87 0.76 -7.47
CA HIS A 43 11.05 -0.07 -7.23
C HIS A 43 10.78 -1.55 -7.60
N GLY A 44 9.61 -2.09 -7.24
CA GLY A 44 9.20 -3.44 -7.64
C GLY A 44 9.11 -3.63 -9.15
N ILE A 45 8.58 -2.64 -9.87
CA ILE A 45 8.52 -2.65 -11.35
C ILE A 45 9.92 -2.65 -11.95
N GLN A 46 10.85 -1.86 -11.39
CA GLN A 46 12.25 -1.81 -11.86
C GLN A 46 12.97 -3.14 -11.67
N LEU A 47 12.77 -3.81 -10.54
CA LEU A 47 13.43 -5.08 -10.22
C LEU A 47 12.88 -6.27 -11.01
N GLY A 48 11.60 -6.25 -11.40
CA GLY A 48 10.96 -7.40 -12.03
C GLY A 48 9.53 -7.12 -12.47
N PRO A 49 9.32 -6.45 -13.62
CA PRO A 49 7.99 -6.01 -14.05
C PRO A 49 7.02 -7.18 -14.29
N ASP A 50 7.54 -8.32 -14.75
CA ASP A 50 6.76 -9.51 -15.07
C ASP A 50 6.73 -10.53 -13.92
N ARG A 51 7.31 -10.21 -12.75
CA ARG A 51 7.24 -11.08 -11.58
C ARG A 51 5.88 -10.95 -10.91
N PRO A 52 5.32 -12.06 -10.36
CA PRO A 52 4.11 -12.00 -9.56
C PRO A 52 4.30 -11.07 -8.35
N GLN A 53 3.44 -10.06 -8.22
CA GLN A 53 3.40 -9.20 -7.04
C GLN A 53 2.28 -9.63 -6.08
N PHE A 54 1.14 -9.98 -6.66
CA PHE A 54 -0.08 -10.23 -5.92
C PHE A 54 -0.81 -11.42 -6.53
N SER A 55 -1.40 -12.28 -5.70
CA SER A 55 -2.18 -13.43 -6.15
C SER A 55 -3.44 -13.58 -5.34
N PHE A 56 -4.54 -13.92 -5.99
CA PHE A 56 -5.82 -14.11 -5.31
C PHE A 56 -6.63 -15.25 -5.94
N ARG A 57 -7.61 -15.76 -5.19
CA ARG A 57 -8.63 -16.68 -5.68
C ARG A 57 -9.97 -16.29 -5.07
N HIS A 58 -11.05 -16.42 -5.82
CA HIS A 58 -12.39 -16.07 -5.31
C HIS A 58 -12.95 -17.13 -4.35
N SER A 59 -12.56 -18.39 -4.52
CA SER A 59 -13.00 -19.52 -3.71
C SER A 59 -11.90 -20.57 -3.59
N SER A 60 -12.05 -21.51 -2.64
CA SER A 60 -11.02 -22.50 -2.33
C SER A 60 -10.75 -23.49 -3.46
N ASP A 61 -11.74 -23.72 -4.32
CA ASP A 61 -11.72 -24.61 -5.48
C ASP A 61 -11.12 -23.99 -6.74
N GLN A 62 -10.93 -22.66 -6.77
CA GLN A 62 -10.33 -21.97 -7.91
C GLN A 62 -8.80 -21.84 -7.77
N PRO A 63 -8.05 -21.92 -8.88
CA PRO A 63 -6.62 -21.64 -8.88
C PRO A 63 -6.36 -20.17 -8.55
N PHE A 64 -5.20 -19.88 -7.98
CA PHE A 64 -4.76 -18.51 -7.77
C PHE A 64 -4.50 -17.83 -9.12
N LYS A 65 -5.08 -16.65 -9.30
CA LYS A 65 -4.73 -15.71 -10.36
C LYS A 65 -3.70 -14.73 -9.82
N SER A 66 -2.55 -14.67 -10.48
CA SER A 66 -1.47 -13.74 -10.14
C SER A 66 -1.50 -12.53 -11.06
N TYR A 67 -1.16 -11.37 -10.50
CA TYR A 67 -0.88 -10.14 -11.24
C TYR A 67 0.60 -9.82 -11.10
N THR A 68 1.20 -9.39 -12.20
CA THR A 68 2.59 -8.92 -12.21
C THR A 68 2.68 -7.50 -11.65
N TYR A 69 3.88 -7.09 -11.22
CA TYR A 69 4.13 -5.69 -10.81
C TYR A 69 3.67 -4.68 -11.87
N LYS A 70 3.91 -4.97 -13.15
CA LYS A 70 3.46 -4.13 -14.26
C LYS A 70 1.93 -4.05 -14.35
N GLN A 71 1.22 -5.17 -14.22
CA GLN A 71 -0.24 -5.18 -14.30
C GLN A 71 -0.88 -4.40 -13.15
N VAL A 72 -0.39 -4.59 -11.92
CA VAL A 72 -0.88 -3.85 -10.76
C VAL A 72 -0.59 -2.35 -10.89
N PHE A 73 0.56 -1.99 -11.46
CA PHE A 73 0.88 -0.58 -11.72
C PHE A 73 -0.09 0.08 -12.71
N GLU A 74 -0.36 -0.57 -13.84
CA GLU A 74 -1.32 -0.03 -14.82
C GLU A 74 -2.72 0.12 -14.20
N ILE A 75 -3.17 -0.87 -13.43
CA ILE A 75 -4.40 -0.83 -12.66
C ILE A 75 -4.46 0.41 -11.72
N ILE A 76 -3.41 0.64 -10.94
CA ILE A 76 -3.35 1.76 -9.98
C ILE A 76 -3.35 3.09 -10.75
N LYS A 77 -2.63 3.15 -11.86
CA LYS A 77 -2.55 4.35 -12.71
C LYS A 77 -3.90 4.69 -13.34
N GLU A 78 -4.64 3.70 -13.83
CA GLU A 78 -5.98 3.90 -14.38
C GLU A 78 -6.95 4.41 -13.33
N ILE A 79 -6.97 3.81 -12.13
CA ILE A 79 -7.81 4.27 -11.01
C ILE A 79 -7.43 5.69 -10.60
N GLY A 80 -6.14 5.97 -10.41
CA GLY A 80 -5.66 7.30 -10.04
C GLY A 80 -6.06 8.36 -11.06
N SER A 81 -5.93 8.04 -12.35
CA SER A 81 -6.35 8.92 -13.45
C SER A 81 -7.86 9.17 -13.42
N GLY A 82 -8.66 8.12 -13.15
CA GLY A 82 -10.10 8.24 -12.97
C GLY A 82 -10.48 9.15 -11.81
N ILE A 83 -9.81 9.02 -10.66
CA ILE A 83 -10.03 9.87 -9.48
C ILE A 83 -9.73 11.33 -9.81
N VAL A 84 -8.58 11.62 -10.42
CA VAL A 84 -8.22 13.00 -10.82
C VAL A 84 -9.25 13.58 -11.80
N ASN A 85 -9.73 12.76 -12.74
CA ASN A 85 -10.74 13.18 -13.71
C ASN A 85 -12.11 13.51 -13.09
N THR A 86 -12.38 13.10 -11.85
CA THR A 86 -13.60 13.53 -11.13
C THR A 86 -13.55 14.97 -10.63
N GLY A 87 -12.42 15.66 -10.79
CA GLY A 87 -12.19 17.03 -10.34
C GLY A 87 -11.55 17.15 -8.95
N LEU A 88 -11.30 16.00 -8.29
CA LEU A 88 -10.57 15.94 -7.02
C LEU A 88 -9.12 16.41 -7.23
N GLN A 89 -8.67 17.29 -6.34
CA GLN A 89 -7.32 17.85 -6.40
C GLN A 89 -6.36 17.01 -5.55
N PRO A 90 -5.13 16.76 -6.02
CA PRO A 90 -4.11 16.15 -5.17
C PRO A 90 -3.77 17.07 -3.98
N SER A 91 -4.21 16.70 -2.77
CA SER A 91 -3.98 17.47 -1.55
C SER A 91 -4.08 16.59 -0.31
N SER A 92 -3.40 16.97 0.77
CA SER A 92 -3.58 16.34 2.10
C SER A 92 -4.97 16.57 2.70
N GLU A 93 -5.73 17.53 2.16
CA GLU A 93 -7.11 17.82 2.56
C GLU A 93 -8.14 17.00 1.77
N THR A 94 -7.72 16.37 0.66
CA THR A 94 -8.61 15.54 -0.15
C THR A 94 -8.66 14.13 0.41
N LEU A 95 -9.84 13.74 0.88
CA LEU A 95 -10.10 12.44 1.51
C LEU A 95 -11.05 11.63 0.65
N PHE A 96 -10.77 10.34 0.50
CA PHE A 96 -11.70 9.39 -0.12
C PHE A 96 -11.79 8.12 0.72
N GLY A 97 -13.02 7.66 0.94
CA GLY A 97 -13.27 6.41 1.65
C GLY A 97 -13.20 5.24 0.69
N ILE A 98 -12.45 4.20 1.07
CA ILE A 98 -12.44 2.92 0.35
C ILE A 98 -13.33 1.95 1.12
N TYR A 99 -14.44 1.54 0.51
CA TYR A 99 -15.25 0.42 1.00
C TYR A 99 -15.06 -0.78 0.08
N ALA A 100 -14.34 -1.80 0.57
CA ALA A 100 -14.00 -2.97 -0.22
C ALA A 100 -13.99 -4.24 0.65
N SER A 101 -14.26 -5.38 0.02
CA SER A 101 -13.95 -6.70 0.59
C SER A 101 -12.52 -7.10 0.19
N ALA A 102 -11.94 -8.09 0.86
CA ALA A 102 -10.65 -8.68 0.48
C ALA A 102 -10.79 -9.53 -0.80
N SER A 103 -11.15 -8.88 -1.91
CA SER A 103 -11.33 -9.47 -3.22
C SER A 103 -10.68 -8.59 -4.29
N VAL A 104 -10.44 -9.16 -5.46
CA VAL A 104 -9.94 -8.43 -6.62
C VAL A 104 -10.97 -8.52 -7.71
N ASN A 105 -11.55 -7.37 -8.06
CA ASN A 105 -12.54 -7.22 -9.11
C ASN A 105 -11.94 -6.27 -10.16
N TYR A 106 -11.18 -6.83 -11.11
CA TYR A 106 -10.71 -6.15 -12.32
C TYR A 106 -11.05 -7.00 -13.53
#